data_AF-A0A9E5T1A8-F1
#
_entry.id   AF-A0A9E5T1A8-F1
#
_cell.length_a   1.000
_cell.length_b   1.000
_cell.length_c   1.000
_cell.angle_alpha   90.00
_cell.angle_beta   90.00
_cell.angle_gamma   90.00
#
_symmetry.space_group_name_H-M   'P 1'
#
loop_
_entity.id
_entity.type
_entity.pdbx_description
1 polymer ?
#
loop_
_entity_poly.entity_id
_entity_poly.type
_entity_poly.pdbx_seq_one_letter_code
_entity_poly.pdbx_strand_id
1 'polypeptide(L)'
;MGMNSLPQTVTEHQQIDPCYPTSYFWNQHVLNEAISKPTSTSTLSLRNRSPLGLSLFAPRPEKAEEIHRTQQGEPPTPPLLDALLREINLRQNQFKGRQTPWLHWQLPHGLLDNTDATQLMYFIGRQFQLNPNPDNHYKVSFTAEELDPIRLALFKGLGFNSLEVILQPQDSVTLELLQLCSVLSEDFHFQHFGLRLQWLPRQFPATLTAMITDGGRRPDTISFSPMSELIASDTRGLQALHQGLGKTGYSVLGNDHFYVPGGELDKARQNFQLMHTIEGYNSQNVSNIIGLGPGSTSVTGHIRTVNPTALGEYASYPFDRYLIDSTDVRIKRVIDHLLKYHQLDLSYFKRRYGLDLLSALNDANATSHIANTSVTESDNLKNNNFSDRNRSALSLYRISDQRLTLTQEGILQLSSLCSRLIRYFQ
;
A
#
# COMPACT_ATOMS: atom_id res chain seq x y z
N MET A 1 14.22 40.70 -38.24
CA MET A 1 14.42 40.97 -36.79
C MET A 1 14.19 39.66 -36.08
N GLY A 2 15.29 39.00 -35.66
CA GLY A 2 15.25 37.70 -35.01
C GLY A 2 14.72 37.80 -33.59
N MET A 3 13.81 36.91 -33.22
CA MET A 3 13.42 36.69 -31.84
C MET A 3 14.47 35.80 -31.18
N ASN A 4 15.17 36.36 -30.20
CA ASN A 4 16.13 35.65 -29.37
C ASN A 4 15.42 34.58 -28.53
N SER A 5 15.75 33.32 -28.80
CA SER A 5 15.52 32.19 -27.90
C SER A 5 16.48 32.31 -26.70
N LEU A 6 15.92 32.51 -25.51
CA LEU A 6 16.66 32.33 -24.24
C LEU A 6 16.84 30.83 -23.98
N PRO A 7 18.05 30.35 -23.67
CA PRO A 7 18.27 28.95 -23.33
C PRO A 7 17.68 28.67 -21.94
N GLN A 8 16.73 27.73 -21.87
CA GLN A 8 16.32 27.14 -20.60
C GLN A 8 17.49 26.29 -20.07
N THR A 9 18.26 26.85 -19.15
CA THR A 9 19.18 26.10 -18.31
C THR A 9 18.35 25.16 -17.43
N VAL A 10 18.33 23.88 -17.80
CA VAL A 10 17.91 22.79 -16.92
C VAL A 10 18.96 22.70 -15.82
N THR A 11 18.71 23.33 -14.67
CA THR A 11 19.45 23.02 -13.45
C THR A 11 18.99 21.64 -12.99
N GLU A 12 19.83 20.62 -13.24
CA GLU A 12 19.77 19.33 -12.59
C GLU A 12 19.88 19.54 -11.07
N HIS A 13 18.74 19.75 -10.41
CA HIS A 13 18.67 19.51 -8.98
C HIS A 13 18.93 18.01 -8.78
N GLN A 14 19.98 17.67 -8.02
CA GLN A 14 20.22 16.33 -7.49
C GLN A 14 18.92 15.85 -6.83
N GLN A 15 18.16 15.05 -7.57
CA GLN A 15 16.86 14.55 -7.16
C GLN A 15 17.16 13.43 -6.16
N ILE A 16 17.16 13.75 -4.87
CA ILE A 16 17.16 12.74 -3.81
C ILE A 16 15.89 11.91 -4.06
N ASP A 17 16.04 10.67 -4.53
CA ASP A 17 14.90 9.76 -4.71
C ASP A 17 14.18 9.65 -3.36
N PRO A 18 12.95 10.18 -3.23
CA PRO A 18 12.26 10.17 -1.95
C PRO A 18 11.99 8.74 -1.50
N CYS A 19 12.07 8.51 -0.19
CA CYS A 19 11.84 7.21 0.42
C CYS A 19 10.33 6.94 0.45
N TYR A 20 9.78 6.47 -0.67
CA TYR A 20 8.35 6.23 -0.75
C TYR A 20 7.92 5.00 0.05
N PRO A 21 6.67 4.97 0.56
CA PRO A 21 6.07 3.82 1.20
C PRO A 21 6.03 2.61 0.26
N THR A 22 6.59 1.48 0.71
CA THR A 22 6.66 0.25 -0.10
C THR A 22 5.30 -0.36 -0.37
N SER A 23 4.34 -0.27 0.58
CA SER A 23 3.01 -0.88 0.44
C SER A 23 2.18 -0.29 -0.71
N TYR A 24 2.52 0.93 -1.16
CA TYR A 24 1.80 1.65 -2.20
C TYR A 24 2.62 1.81 -3.49
N PHE A 25 3.78 1.15 -3.58
CA PHE A 25 4.78 1.35 -4.63
C PHE A 25 4.19 1.34 -6.04
N TRP A 26 3.33 0.36 -6.36
CA TRP A 26 2.75 0.24 -7.71
C TRP A 26 1.77 1.36 -8.07
N ASN A 27 1.11 2.01 -7.10
CA ASN A 27 0.26 3.15 -7.44
C ASN A 27 1.05 4.34 -7.99
N GLN A 28 2.34 4.45 -7.64
CA GLN A 28 3.21 5.54 -8.08
C GLN A 28 3.99 5.20 -9.36
N HIS A 29 4.27 3.92 -9.60
CA HIS A 29 5.17 3.46 -10.65
C HIS A 29 4.49 2.72 -11.81
N VAL A 30 3.18 2.51 -11.77
CA VAL A 30 2.45 1.96 -12.92
C VAL A 30 2.41 2.99 -14.06
N LEU A 31 3.03 2.62 -15.18
CA LEU A 31 2.85 3.32 -16.45
C LEU A 31 1.51 2.90 -17.05
N ASN A 32 0.59 3.85 -17.19
CA ASN A 32 -0.75 3.59 -17.70
C ASN A 32 -0.89 4.13 -19.13
N GLU A 33 -1.29 3.26 -20.06
CA GLU A 33 -1.81 3.68 -21.36
C GLU A 33 -3.35 3.60 -21.34
N ALA A 34 -4.01 4.71 -21.66
CA ALA A 34 -5.46 4.78 -21.69
C ALA A 34 -6.00 4.16 -22.99
N ILE A 35 -6.91 3.18 -22.86
CA ILE A 35 -7.56 2.55 -24.02
C ILE A 35 -9.07 2.52 -23.81
N SER A 36 -9.81 2.93 -24.83
CA SER A 36 -11.27 2.78 -24.88
C SER A 36 -11.59 1.35 -25.31
N LYS A 37 -12.16 0.54 -24.40
CA LYS A 37 -12.58 -0.88 -24.57
C LYS A 37 -11.59 -1.76 -25.36
N PRO A 38 -10.95 -2.77 -24.75
CA PRO A 38 -10.16 -3.72 -25.54
C PRO A 38 -11.07 -4.40 -26.59
N THR A 39 -10.79 -4.15 -27.87
CA THR A 39 -11.53 -4.69 -29.03
C THR A 39 -11.33 -6.19 -29.21
N SER A 40 -10.40 -6.77 -28.46
CA SER A 40 -10.37 -8.20 -28.20
C SER A 40 -10.61 -8.38 -26.70
N THR A 41 -11.59 -9.20 -26.35
CA THR A 41 -11.54 -10.00 -25.13
C THR A 41 -10.22 -10.76 -25.18
N SER A 42 -9.11 -10.15 -24.75
CA SER A 42 -7.84 -10.84 -24.73
C SER A 42 -8.05 -12.02 -23.79
N THR A 43 -7.97 -13.19 -24.39
CA THR A 43 -8.29 -14.50 -23.84
C THR A 43 -7.26 -14.97 -22.82
N LEU A 44 -6.56 -14.04 -22.16
CA LEU A 44 -6.13 -14.28 -20.80
C LEU A 44 -7.40 -14.26 -19.97
N SER A 45 -8.14 -15.38 -20.02
CA SER A 45 -9.11 -15.72 -18.98
C SER A 45 -8.41 -15.38 -17.67
N LEU A 46 -8.84 -14.29 -17.03
CA LEU A 46 -8.55 -14.02 -15.63
C LEU A 46 -8.89 -15.33 -14.95
N ARG A 47 -7.87 -16.15 -14.65
CA ARG A 47 -8.08 -17.58 -14.38
C ARG A 47 -9.25 -17.66 -13.42
N ASN A 48 -10.33 -18.34 -13.80
CA ASN A 48 -11.57 -18.48 -13.00
C ASN A 48 -11.33 -19.09 -11.59
N ARG A 49 -10.07 -19.26 -11.17
CA ARG A 49 -9.61 -19.85 -9.92
C ARG A 49 -8.74 -18.91 -9.07
N SER A 50 -8.26 -17.75 -9.55
CA SER A 50 -7.47 -16.87 -8.67
C SER A 50 -8.38 -16.12 -7.69
N PRO A 51 -8.02 -16.06 -6.40
CA PRO A 51 -8.84 -15.37 -5.41
C PRO A 51 -8.93 -13.88 -5.74
N LEU A 52 -10.05 -13.27 -5.36
CA LEU A 52 -10.37 -11.87 -5.58
C LEU A 52 -10.41 -11.13 -4.24
N GLY A 53 -9.87 -9.92 -4.21
CA GLY A 53 -10.08 -8.99 -3.11
C GLY A 53 -11.11 -7.93 -3.46
N LEU A 54 -11.87 -7.49 -2.46
CA LEU A 54 -12.77 -6.35 -2.55
C LEU A 54 -12.31 -5.24 -1.60
N SER A 55 -12.24 -4.01 -2.07
CA SER A 55 -11.95 -2.83 -1.25
C SER A 55 -13.08 -1.83 -1.45
N LEU A 56 -13.70 -1.36 -0.37
CA LEU A 56 -14.71 -0.31 -0.41
C LEU A 56 -14.09 0.98 0.11
N PHE A 57 -14.17 2.04 -0.67
CA PHE A 57 -13.58 3.33 -0.33
C PHE A 57 -14.45 4.48 -0.84
N ALA A 58 -14.42 5.59 -0.10
CA ALA A 58 -14.95 6.86 -0.51
C ALA A 58 -14.13 7.97 0.15
N PRO A 59 -13.86 9.09 -0.54
CA PRO A 59 -13.25 10.25 0.09
C PRO A 59 -14.17 10.81 1.18
N ARG A 60 -13.60 11.34 2.27
CA ARG A 60 -14.39 11.97 3.34
C ARG A 60 -15.15 13.20 2.83
N PRO A 61 -16.35 13.44 3.37
CA PRO A 61 -17.25 14.48 2.90
C PRO A 61 -16.70 15.90 3.08
N GLU A 62 -15.75 16.16 3.98
CA GLU A 62 -15.08 17.47 4.08
C GLU A 62 -14.34 17.88 2.78
N LYS A 63 -13.93 16.91 1.95
CA LYS A 63 -13.45 17.13 0.58
C LYS A 63 -14.52 16.94 -0.51
N ALA A 64 -15.67 16.35 -0.18
CA ALA A 64 -16.78 16.13 -1.12
C ALA A 64 -17.81 17.30 -1.09
N GLU A 65 -17.96 17.99 0.04
CA GLU A 65 -18.79 19.19 0.19
C GLU A 65 -18.18 20.41 -0.50
N GLU A 66 -16.85 20.45 -0.63
CA GLU A 66 -16.14 21.50 -1.39
C GLU A 66 -16.39 21.38 -2.91
N ILE A 67 -16.73 20.17 -3.39
CA ILE A 67 -17.05 19.88 -4.80
C ILE A 67 -18.52 20.23 -5.11
N HIS A 68 -19.42 20.22 -4.12
CA HIS A 68 -20.84 20.48 -4.35
C HIS A 68 -21.28 21.94 -4.17
N ARG A 69 -20.54 22.78 -3.46
CA ARG A 69 -20.95 24.18 -3.25
C ARG A 69 -20.53 25.16 -4.34
N THR A 70 -19.72 24.76 -5.32
CA THR A 70 -19.16 25.68 -6.31
C THR A 70 -19.78 25.63 -7.72
N GLN A 71 -20.65 24.68 -8.07
CA GLN A 71 -21.29 24.69 -9.39
C GLN A 71 -22.80 24.50 -9.33
N GLN A 72 -23.49 25.45 -9.95
CA GLN A 72 -24.90 25.75 -9.84
C GLN A 72 -25.78 24.72 -10.57
N GLY A 73 -26.90 24.32 -9.94
CA GLY A 73 -28.11 23.88 -10.65
C GLY A 73 -28.20 22.40 -11.07
N GLU A 74 -27.36 21.51 -10.54
CA GLU A 74 -27.45 20.08 -10.85
C GLU A 74 -28.47 19.32 -9.96
N PRO A 75 -29.11 18.25 -10.48
CA PRO A 75 -30.10 17.45 -9.76
C PRO A 75 -29.53 16.84 -8.48
N PRO A 76 -30.38 16.43 -7.50
CA PRO A 76 -29.89 15.78 -6.29
C PRO A 76 -29.06 14.56 -6.65
N THR A 77 -27.78 14.58 -6.27
CA THR A 77 -26.86 13.46 -6.38
C THR A 77 -27.48 12.21 -5.73
N PRO A 78 -27.42 11.01 -6.35
CA PRO A 78 -27.92 9.79 -5.70
C PRO A 78 -27.19 9.54 -4.37
N PRO A 79 -27.85 8.95 -3.35
CA PRO A 79 -27.15 8.56 -2.14
C PRO A 79 -26.02 7.58 -2.48
N LEU A 80 -24.92 7.64 -1.72
CA LEU A 80 -23.72 6.82 -1.96
C LEU A 80 -24.05 5.32 -2.09
N LEU A 81 -25.01 4.83 -1.30
CA LEU A 81 -25.48 3.45 -1.35
C LEU A 81 -26.00 3.08 -2.75
N ASP A 82 -26.87 3.91 -3.35
CA ASP A 82 -27.45 3.62 -4.68
C ASP A 82 -26.37 3.54 -5.75
N ALA A 83 -25.38 4.46 -5.69
CA ALA A 83 -24.25 4.46 -6.60
C ALA A 83 -23.38 3.20 -6.45
N LEU A 84 -23.09 2.78 -5.21
CA LEU A 84 -22.37 1.53 -4.91
C LEU A 84 -23.12 0.30 -5.40
N LEU A 85 -24.44 0.22 -5.16
CA LEU A 85 -25.27 -0.90 -5.61
C LEU A 85 -25.34 -0.97 -7.13
N ARG A 86 -25.40 0.17 -7.81
CA ARG A 86 -25.32 0.27 -9.27
C ARG A 86 -23.96 -0.24 -9.78
N GLU A 87 -22.85 0.19 -9.18
CA GLU A 87 -21.52 -0.31 -9.55
C GLU A 87 -21.43 -1.84 -9.41
N ILE A 88 -21.83 -2.37 -8.26
CA ILE A 88 -21.83 -3.81 -7.98
C ILE A 88 -22.64 -4.55 -9.06
N ASN A 89 -23.82 -4.05 -9.41
CA ASN A 89 -24.66 -4.64 -10.43
C ASN A 89 -24.02 -4.63 -11.82
N LEU A 90 -23.40 -3.52 -12.22
CA LEU A 90 -22.74 -3.40 -13.53
C LEU A 90 -21.49 -4.28 -13.64
N ARG A 91 -20.77 -4.50 -12.54
CA ARG A 91 -19.49 -5.22 -12.52
C ARG A 91 -19.61 -6.69 -12.14
N GLN A 92 -20.78 -7.17 -11.65
CA GLN A 92 -20.97 -8.53 -11.12
C GLN A 92 -20.47 -9.65 -12.07
N ASN A 93 -20.71 -9.52 -13.37
CA ASN A 93 -20.39 -10.57 -14.34
C ASN A 93 -18.89 -10.68 -14.63
N GLN A 94 -18.10 -9.63 -14.38
CA GLN A 94 -16.67 -9.59 -14.68
C GLN A 94 -15.88 -10.60 -13.82
N PHE A 95 -16.40 -10.98 -12.64
CA PHE A 95 -15.65 -11.76 -11.66
C PHE A 95 -16.43 -12.92 -11.03
N LYS A 96 -17.54 -13.30 -11.66
CA LYS A 96 -18.39 -14.40 -11.23
C LYS A 96 -17.58 -15.71 -11.14
N GLY A 97 -17.77 -16.46 -10.06
CA GLY A 97 -17.10 -17.76 -9.86
C GLY A 97 -15.78 -17.70 -9.09
N ARG A 98 -15.28 -16.50 -8.76
CA ARG A 98 -14.04 -16.33 -8.00
C ARG A 98 -14.32 -16.24 -6.51
N GLN A 99 -13.53 -16.95 -5.71
CA GLN A 99 -13.56 -16.85 -4.25
C GLN A 99 -13.07 -15.47 -3.80
N THR A 100 -13.72 -14.92 -2.77
CA THR A 100 -13.38 -13.63 -2.18
C THR A 100 -12.91 -13.81 -0.73
N PRO A 101 -11.66 -14.28 -0.51
CA PRO A 101 -11.12 -14.45 0.83
C PRO A 101 -10.58 -13.15 1.44
N TRP A 102 -10.65 -12.03 0.71
CA TRP A 102 -10.14 -10.74 1.17
C TRP A 102 -11.19 -9.65 0.90
N LEU A 103 -11.59 -8.95 1.95
CA LEU A 103 -12.54 -7.84 1.91
C LEU A 103 -12.04 -6.74 2.84
N HIS A 104 -12.04 -5.51 2.37
CA HIS A 104 -11.65 -4.36 3.17
C HIS A 104 -12.68 -3.26 3.07
N TRP A 105 -13.31 -2.94 4.19
CA TRP A 105 -14.21 -1.82 4.34
C TRP A 105 -13.44 -0.59 4.84
N GLN A 106 -13.23 0.38 3.94
CA GLN A 106 -12.58 1.67 4.22
C GLN A 106 -13.53 2.86 4.04
N LEU A 107 -14.84 2.63 3.92
CA LEU A 107 -15.82 3.70 3.86
C LEU A 107 -15.88 4.41 5.22
N PRO A 108 -15.76 5.75 5.26
CA PRO A 108 -16.00 6.52 6.47
C PRO A 108 -17.38 6.18 7.06
N HIS A 109 -17.42 5.93 8.37
CA HIS A 109 -18.62 5.34 9.00
C HIS A 109 -19.80 6.30 9.06
N GLY A 110 -19.56 7.62 8.97
CA GLY A 110 -20.61 8.63 8.89
C GLY A 110 -21.33 8.71 7.54
N LEU A 111 -20.86 8.01 6.50
CA LEU A 111 -21.48 8.09 5.16
C LEU A 111 -22.65 7.14 4.95
N LEU A 112 -22.71 6.05 5.70
CA LEU A 112 -23.73 5.01 5.59
C LEU A 112 -24.17 4.62 6.99
N ASP A 113 -25.47 4.64 7.27
CA ASP A 113 -25.97 4.21 8.58
C ASP A 113 -25.87 2.68 8.76
N ASN A 114 -26.38 2.16 9.88
CA ASN A 114 -26.36 0.72 10.17
C ASN A 114 -27.21 -0.10 9.20
N THR A 115 -28.31 0.46 8.72
CA THR A 115 -29.20 -0.17 7.74
C THR A 115 -28.53 -0.21 6.38
N ASP A 116 -27.94 0.90 5.95
CA ASP A 116 -27.22 1.03 4.69
C ASP A 116 -26.03 0.06 4.62
N ALA A 117 -25.23 -0.02 5.68
CA ALA A 117 -24.09 -0.92 5.75
C ALA A 117 -24.53 -2.40 5.66
N THR A 118 -25.62 -2.75 6.35
CA THR A 118 -26.21 -4.10 6.30
C THR A 118 -26.73 -4.42 4.90
N GLN A 119 -27.44 -3.48 4.27
CA GLN A 119 -27.93 -3.63 2.91
C GLN A 119 -26.79 -3.81 1.91
N LEU A 120 -25.75 -2.98 2.00
CA LEU A 120 -24.59 -3.10 1.12
C LEU A 120 -23.91 -4.46 1.26
N MET A 121 -23.67 -4.92 2.50
CA MET A 121 -23.08 -6.23 2.75
C MET A 121 -23.97 -7.38 2.25
N TYR A 122 -25.30 -7.27 2.36
CA TYR A 122 -26.23 -8.23 1.76
C TYR A 122 -26.04 -8.33 0.24
N PHE A 123 -25.95 -7.20 -0.46
CA PHE A 123 -25.74 -7.20 -1.91
C PHE A 123 -24.35 -7.73 -2.29
N ILE A 124 -23.30 -7.39 -1.54
CA ILE A 124 -21.96 -7.94 -1.75
C ILE A 124 -21.95 -9.46 -1.59
N GLY A 125 -22.53 -9.98 -0.50
CA GLY A 125 -22.61 -11.42 -0.25
C GLY A 125 -23.43 -12.20 -1.29
N ARG A 126 -24.36 -11.53 -2.00
CA ARG A 126 -25.09 -12.14 -3.12
C ARG A 126 -24.31 -12.17 -4.43
N GLN A 127 -23.40 -11.23 -4.63
CA GLN A 127 -22.72 -11.03 -5.92
C GLN A 127 -21.30 -11.60 -5.93
N PHE A 128 -20.65 -11.64 -4.77
CA PHE A 128 -19.31 -12.15 -4.59
C PHE A 128 -19.32 -13.40 -3.71
N GLN A 129 -18.36 -14.30 -3.93
CA GLN A 129 -18.27 -15.54 -3.16
C GLN A 129 -17.50 -15.28 -1.85
N LEU A 130 -18.13 -14.55 -0.94
CA LEU A 130 -17.71 -14.50 0.45
C LEU A 130 -17.98 -15.86 1.10
N ASN A 131 -17.06 -16.33 1.93
CA ASN A 131 -17.26 -17.55 2.69
C ASN A 131 -16.82 -17.33 4.16
N PRO A 132 -17.43 -18.02 5.13
CA PRO A 132 -17.15 -17.80 6.55
C PRO A 132 -15.87 -18.51 7.03
N ASN A 133 -14.95 -18.88 6.12
CA ASN A 133 -13.70 -19.50 6.54
C ASN A 133 -12.95 -18.53 7.48
N PRO A 134 -12.60 -18.95 8.71
CA PRO A 134 -11.86 -18.10 9.64
C PRO A 134 -10.51 -17.64 9.08
N ASP A 135 -9.93 -18.34 8.10
CA ASP A 135 -8.67 -17.92 7.47
C ASP A 135 -8.85 -16.76 6.49
N ASN A 136 -10.08 -16.43 6.07
CA ASN A 136 -10.34 -15.27 5.22
C ASN A 136 -10.05 -13.98 5.99
N HIS A 137 -9.69 -12.92 5.28
CA HIS A 137 -9.34 -11.64 5.87
C HIS A 137 -10.39 -10.59 5.52
N TYR A 138 -11.37 -10.40 6.41
CA TYR A 138 -12.43 -9.40 6.27
C TYR A 138 -12.20 -8.27 7.27
N LYS A 139 -11.60 -7.19 6.77
CA LYS A 139 -11.10 -6.06 7.56
C LYS A 139 -12.03 -4.87 7.50
N VAL A 140 -12.38 -4.31 8.65
CA VAL A 140 -13.07 -3.03 8.76
C VAL A 140 -12.13 -2.00 9.38
N SER A 141 -12.05 -0.82 8.77
CA SER A 141 -11.26 0.29 9.28
C SER A 141 -12.14 1.32 9.97
N PHE A 142 -11.69 1.81 11.13
CA PHE A 142 -12.28 2.93 11.85
C PHE A 142 -11.22 4.00 12.08
N THR A 143 -11.60 5.27 12.09
CA THR A 143 -10.73 6.27 12.74
C THR A 143 -10.86 6.17 14.25
N ALA A 144 -9.93 6.77 15.00
CA ALA A 144 -10.07 6.86 16.46
C ALA A 144 -11.39 7.55 16.88
N GLU A 145 -11.82 8.58 16.15
CA GLU A 145 -13.06 9.31 16.38
C GLU A 145 -14.33 8.48 16.02
N GLU A 146 -14.27 7.69 14.95
CA GLU A 146 -15.39 6.85 14.50
C GLU A 146 -15.53 5.55 15.30
N LEU A 147 -14.59 5.24 16.19
CA LEU A 147 -14.51 3.97 16.91
C LEU A 147 -15.64 3.83 17.94
N ASP A 148 -16.81 3.44 17.45
CA ASP A 148 -18.02 3.21 18.23
C ASP A 148 -18.27 1.71 18.46
N PRO A 149 -18.47 1.24 19.72
CA PRO A 149 -18.70 -0.17 20.02
C PRO A 149 -19.94 -0.78 19.37
N ILE A 150 -21.03 -0.01 19.18
CA ILE A 150 -22.27 -0.51 18.57
C ILE A 150 -22.04 -0.78 17.08
N ARG A 151 -21.42 0.18 16.38
CA ARG A 151 -21.02 0.04 14.98
C ARG A 151 -20.02 -1.09 14.80
N LEU A 152 -19.05 -1.22 15.70
CA LEU A 152 -18.08 -2.30 15.67
C LEU A 152 -18.74 -3.68 15.84
N ALA A 153 -19.70 -3.81 16.76
CA ALA A 153 -20.50 -5.02 16.95
C ALA A 153 -21.29 -5.39 15.69
N LEU A 154 -21.86 -4.42 14.99
CA LEU A 154 -22.52 -4.63 13.71
C LEU A 154 -21.55 -5.24 12.69
N PHE A 155 -20.37 -4.64 12.48
CA PHE A 155 -19.40 -5.18 11.52
C PHE A 155 -18.92 -6.56 11.88
N LYS A 156 -18.73 -6.84 13.19
CA LYS A 156 -18.46 -8.20 13.65
C LYS A 156 -19.58 -9.17 13.25
N GLY A 157 -20.84 -8.78 13.45
CA GLY A 157 -22.02 -9.54 13.03
C GLY A 157 -22.18 -9.70 11.51
N LEU A 158 -21.68 -8.74 10.72
CA LEU A 158 -21.63 -8.82 9.25
C LEU A 158 -20.50 -9.72 8.72
N GLY A 159 -19.72 -10.35 9.62
CA GLY A 159 -18.70 -11.33 9.29
C GLY A 159 -17.27 -10.79 9.25
N PHE A 160 -17.03 -9.53 9.64
CA PHE A 160 -15.68 -8.99 9.71
C PHE A 160 -14.92 -9.60 10.88
N ASN A 161 -13.69 -10.04 10.62
CA ASN A 161 -12.82 -10.70 11.59
C ASN A 161 -11.48 -9.97 11.79
N SER A 162 -11.22 -8.92 11.02
CA SER A 162 -10.09 -8.03 11.22
C SER A 162 -10.56 -6.60 11.52
N LEU A 163 -9.95 -5.98 12.52
CA LEU A 163 -10.13 -4.57 12.88
C LEU A 163 -8.86 -3.79 12.54
N GLU A 164 -9.01 -2.66 11.88
CA GLU A 164 -7.96 -1.66 11.73
C GLU A 164 -8.40 -0.35 12.36
N VAL A 165 -7.56 0.24 13.23
CA VAL A 165 -7.79 1.59 13.73
C VAL A 165 -6.79 2.54 13.07
N ILE A 166 -7.32 3.56 12.41
CA ILE A 166 -6.60 4.61 11.72
C ILE A 166 -6.43 5.78 12.67
N LEU A 167 -5.19 6.04 13.06
CA LEU A 167 -4.82 7.23 13.81
C LEU A 167 -4.50 8.35 12.80
N GLN A 168 -5.08 9.51 13.03
CA GLN A 168 -4.91 10.74 12.26
C GLN A 168 -4.09 11.80 13.01
N PRO A 169 -3.45 12.76 12.32
CA PRO A 169 -2.52 13.71 12.95
C PRO A 169 -3.11 14.53 14.13
N GLN A 170 -4.42 14.73 14.15
CA GLN A 170 -5.13 15.41 15.25
C GLN A 170 -5.33 14.53 16.50
N ASP A 171 -5.16 13.22 16.39
CA ASP A 171 -5.37 12.28 17.49
C ASP A 171 -4.20 12.36 18.48
N SER A 172 -4.52 12.48 19.76
CA SER A 172 -3.55 12.29 20.82
C SER A 172 -3.32 10.81 21.06
N VAL A 173 -2.13 10.32 20.68
CA VAL A 173 -1.72 8.92 20.87
C VAL A 173 -1.34 8.67 22.33
N THR A 174 -2.36 8.54 23.18
CA THR A 174 -2.21 8.26 24.62
C THR A 174 -2.29 6.78 24.93
N LEU A 175 -1.94 6.40 26.16
CA LEU A 175 -2.04 5.02 26.63
C LEU A 175 -3.49 4.55 26.64
N GLU A 176 -4.41 5.42 27.08
CA GLU A 176 -5.84 5.14 27.17
C GLU A 176 -6.44 4.84 25.79
N LEU A 177 -6.04 5.59 24.75
CA LEU A 177 -6.50 5.33 23.39
C LEU A 177 -6.05 3.96 22.89
N LEU A 178 -4.77 3.60 23.09
CA LEU A 178 -4.26 2.31 22.64
C LEU A 178 -4.89 1.15 23.44
N GLN A 179 -5.07 1.32 24.75
CA GLN A 179 -5.78 0.36 25.60
C GLN A 179 -7.24 0.17 25.15
N LEU A 180 -7.96 1.25 24.82
CA LEU A 180 -9.31 1.15 24.27
C LEU A 180 -9.33 0.33 22.98
N CYS A 181 -8.43 0.61 22.03
CA CYS A 181 -8.34 -0.16 20.79
C CYS A 181 -8.05 -1.65 21.04
N SER A 182 -7.13 -1.93 21.98
CA SER A 182 -6.82 -3.29 22.43
C SER A 182 -8.06 -3.99 22.97
N VAL A 183 -8.72 -3.41 23.96
CA VAL A 183 -9.91 -3.98 24.64
C VAL A 183 -11.01 -4.25 23.63
N LEU A 184 -11.35 -3.28 22.76
CA LEU A 184 -12.39 -3.47 21.74
C LEU A 184 -12.04 -4.60 20.76
N SER A 185 -10.76 -4.73 20.39
CA SER A 185 -10.34 -5.83 19.51
C SER A 185 -10.50 -7.21 20.17
N GLU A 186 -10.30 -7.30 21.49
CA GLU A 186 -10.41 -8.53 22.29
C GLU A 186 -11.86 -8.87 22.63
N ASP A 187 -12.63 -7.90 23.12
CA ASP A 187 -14.03 -8.06 23.53
C ASP A 187 -14.92 -8.52 22.38
N PHE A 188 -14.69 -7.99 21.18
CA PHE A 188 -15.38 -8.43 19.96
C PHE A 188 -14.66 -9.59 19.25
N HIS A 189 -13.61 -10.15 19.86
CA HIS A 189 -12.87 -11.31 19.37
C HIS A 189 -12.42 -11.19 17.91
N PHE A 190 -11.89 -10.03 17.51
CA PHE A 190 -11.28 -9.87 16.19
C PHE A 190 -10.04 -10.78 16.11
N GLN A 191 -9.93 -11.58 15.06
CA GLN A 191 -8.77 -12.45 14.84
C GLN A 191 -7.52 -11.65 14.52
N HIS A 192 -7.69 -10.52 13.81
CA HIS A 192 -6.61 -9.60 13.52
C HIS A 192 -6.92 -8.19 13.99
N PHE A 193 -5.93 -7.55 14.58
CA PHE A 193 -5.98 -6.16 15.01
C PHE A 193 -4.79 -5.39 14.44
N GLY A 194 -5.05 -4.31 13.71
CA GLY A 194 -4.01 -3.47 13.10
C GLY A 194 -4.17 -2.00 13.48
N LEU A 195 -3.04 -1.29 13.47
CA LEU A 195 -3.01 0.17 13.54
C LEU A 195 -2.47 0.76 12.23
N ARG A 196 -3.09 1.82 11.75
CA ARG A 196 -2.58 2.62 10.63
C ARG A 196 -2.32 4.04 11.10
N LEU A 197 -1.07 4.49 11.02
CA LEU A 197 -0.69 5.86 11.38
C LEU A 197 -0.62 6.74 10.14
N GLN A 198 -1.26 7.92 10.18
CA GLN A 198 -1.16 8.91 9.12
C GLN A 198 -0.03 9.93 9.33
N TRP A 199 0.74 9.79 10.41
CA TRP A 199 1.95 10.55 10.71
C TRP A 199 2.91 9.71 11.57
N LEU A 200 4.05 10.27 11.97
CA LEU A 200 5.05 9.61 12.82
C LEU A 200 5.05 10.16 14.26
N PRO A 201 4.12 9.72 15.13
CA PRO A 201 4.08 10.15 16.54
C PRO A 201 5.31 9.66 17.30
N ARG A 202 6.15 10.59 17.79
CA ARG A 202 7.41 10.27 18.48
C ARG A 202 7.23 9.40 19.71
N GLN A 203 6.15 9.59 20.46
CA GLN A 203 5.85 8.85 21.68
C GLN A 203 5.29 7.44 21.43
N PHE A 204 4.84 7.12 20.21
CA PHE A 204 4.07 5.90 19.95
C PHE A 204 4.79 4.60 20.34
N PRO A 205 6.09 4.38 20.07
CA PRO A 205 6.76 3.16 20.52
C PRO A 205 6.76 3.00 22.04
N ALA A 206 6.95 4.10 22.78
CA ALA A 206 6.94 4.06 24.24
C ALA A 206 5.53 3.77 24.77
N THR A 207 4.51 4.45 24.23
CA THR A 207 3.10 4.22 24.59
C THR A 207 2.65 2.79 24.27
N LEU A 208 3.03 2.27 23.09
CA LEU A 208 2.75 0.89 22.70
C LEU A 208 3.42 -0.11 23.65
N THR A 209 4.67 0.15 24.05
CA THR A 209 5.39 -0.69 25.02
C THR A 209 4.67 -0.71 26.36
N ALA A 210 4.23 0.45 26.85
CA ALA A 210 3.46 0.55 28.09
C ALA A 210 2.17 -0.26 28.01
N MET A 211 1.37 -0.07 26.94
CA MET A 211 0.12 -0.81 26.74
C MET A 211 0.33 -2.34 26.73
N ILE A 212 1.37 -2.82 26.03
CA ILE A 212 1.70 -4.25 25.99
C ILE A 212 2.16 -4.75 27.38
N THR A 213 2.90 -3.93 28.12
CA THR A 213 3.40 -4.28 29.47
C THR A 213 2.24 -4.39 30.46
N ASP A 214 1.22 -3.55 30.30
CA ASP A 214 -0.01 -3.56 31.11
C ASP A 214 -0.96 -4.72 30.74
N GLY A 215 -0.56 -5.61 29.83
CA GLY A 215 -1.34 -6.78 29.42
C GLY A 215 -2.29 -6.52 28.26
N GLY A 216 -2.24 -5.34 27.63
CA GLY A 216 -3.02 -5.06 26.43
C GLY A 216 -2.58 -5.89 25.23
N ARG A 217 -3.54 -6.24 24.37
CA ARG A 217 -3.31 -6.91 23.10
C ARG A 217 -2.40 -6.10 22.20
N ARG A 218 -1.28 -6.72 21.82
CA ARG A 218 -0.40 -6.21 20.79
C ARG A 218 -1.12 -6.21 19.42
N PRO A 219 -1.11 -5.09 18.66
CA PRO A 219 -1.51 -5.09 17.25
C PRO A 219 -0.70 -6.12 16.45
N ASP A 220 -1.37 -6.89 15.60
CA ASP A 220 -0.73 -7.84 14.68
C ASP A 220 0.07 -7.09 13.60
N THR A 221 -0.41 -5.91 13.21
CA THR A 221 0.21 -5.06 12.18
C THR A 221 0.21 -3.59 12.58
N ILE A 222 1.25 -2.87 12.18
CA ILE A 222 1.32 -1.41 12.23
C ILE A 222 1.74 -0.93 10.85
N SER A 223 0.97 -0.04 10.24
CA SER A 223 1.25 0.48 8.90
C SER A 223 1.24 2.00 8.88
N PHE A 224 1.91 2.59 7.90
CA PHE A 224 1.89 4.03 7.67
C PHE A 224 1.13 4.36 6.41
N SER A 225 0.33 5.42 6.47
CA SER A 225 -0.42 5.87 5.31
C SER A 225 0.54 6.44 4.27
N PRO A 226 0.51 5.93 3.02
CA PRO A 226 1.47 6.30 2.01
C PRO A 226 1.29 7.73 1.47
N MET A 227 0.16 8.36 1.78
CA MET A 227 -0.25 9.66 1.26
C MET A 227 0.15 10.84 2.17
N SER A 228 0.89 10.59 3.25
CA SER A 228 1.27 11.65 4.17
C SER A 228 2.64 12.22 3.81
N GLU A 229 2.67 13.43 3.25
CA GLU A 229 3.91 14.20 3.01
C GLU A 229 4.75 14.35 4.29
N LEU A 230 4.07 14.36 5.44
CA LEU A 230 4.69 14.37 6.76
C LEU A 230 5.57 13.14 7.00
N ILE A 231 5.22 11.99 6.42
CA ILE A 231 5.98 10.74 6.56
C ILE A 231 7.11 10.69 5.53
N ALA A 232 6.82 11.05 4.28
CA ALA A 232 7.78 10.96 3.17
C ALA A 232 9.02 11.86 3.38
N SER A 233 8.87 12.96 4.12
CA SER A 233 9.93 13.92 4.38
C SER A 233 10.74 13.66 5.66
N ASP A 234 10.22 12.88 6.61
CA ASP A 234 10.85 12.67 7.94
C ASP A 234 11.59 11.33 8.05
N THR A 235 12.72 11.21 7.34
CA THR A 235 13.58 10.02 7.35
C THR A 235 14.12 9.68 8.74
N ARG A 236 14.45 10.69 9.56
CA ARG A 236 14.94 10.49 10.93
C ARG A 236 13.85 9.99 11.87
N GLY A 237 12.65 10.56 11.78
CA GLY A 237 11.48 10.09 12.51
C GLY A 237 11.15 8.65 12.15
N LEU A 238 11.21 8.31 10.85
CA LEU A 238 10.98 6.95 10.39
C LEU A 238 12.02 5.99 10.98
N GLN A 239 13.31 6.32 10.90
CA GLN A 239 14.37 5.48 11.47
C GLN A 239 14.21 5.28 12.99
N ALA A 240 13.90 6.35 13.74
CA ALA A 240 13.65 6.27 15.17
C ALA A 240 12.45 5.37 15.50
N LEU A 241 11.37 5.49 14.72
CA LEU A 241 10.17 4.68 14.87
C LEU A 241 10.44 3.21 14.54
N HIS A 242 11.19 2.93 13.47
CA HIS A 242 11.65 1.58 13.12
C HIS A 242 12.45 0.93 14.25
N GLN A 243 13.40 1.65 14.82
CA GLN A 243 14.18 1.16 15.96
C GLN A 243 13.29 0.91 17.19
N GLY A 244 12.36 1.83 17.47
CA GLY A 244 11.40 1.70 18.57
C GLY A 244 10.52 0.46 18.41
N LEU A 245 9.88 0.30 17.25
CA LEU A 245 9.01 -0.84 16.95
C LEU A 245 9.77 -2.16 16.91
N GLY A 246 11.00 -2.17 16.39
CA GLY A 246 11.88 -3.35 16.45
C GLY A 246 12.16 -3.81 17.88
N LYS A 247 12.38 -2.88 18.82
CA LYS A 247 12.53 -3.20 20.26
C LYS A 247 11.26 -3.75 20.90
N THR A 248 10.09 -3.45 20.34
CA THR A 248 8.80 -4.03 20.78
C THR A 248 8.47 -5.39 20.14
N GLY A 249 9.38 -5.93 19.32
CA GLY A 249 9.26 -7.27 18.75
C GLY A 249 8.57 -7.33 17.39
N TYR A 250 8.41 -6.19 16.70
CA TYR A 250 7.92 -6.18 15.32
C TYR A 250 9.04 -6.43 14.32
N SER A 251 8.70 -7.12 13.24
CA SER A 251 9.49 -7.18 12.01
C SER A 251 8.89 -6.25 10.95
N VAL A 252 9.63 -6.05 9.86
CA VAL A 252 9.32 -5.05 8.83
C VAL A 252 9.21 -5.73 7.46
N LEU A 253 8.10 -5.52 6.74
CA LEU A 253 7.93 -5.96 5.34
C LEU A 253 8.41 -4.92 4.33
N GLY A 254 8.46 -3.67 4.75
CA GLY A 254 9.02 -2.58 3.99
C GLY A 254 8.93 -1.32 4.83
N ASN A 255 9.39 -0.18 4.31
CA ASN A 255 9.61 0.99 5.15
C ASN A 255 8.36 1.53 5.88
N ASP A 256 7.16 1.09 5.49
CA ASP A 256 5.87 1.54 5.99
C ASP A 256 4.97 0.44 6.58
N HIS A 257 5.45 -0.81 6.71
CA HIS A 257 4.62 -1.93 7.15
C HIS A 257 5.34 -2.87 8.11
N PHE A 258 4.82 -2.96 9.34
CA PHE A 258 5.32 -3.76 10.45
C PHE A 258 4.35 -4.85 10.80
N TYR A 259 4.90 -5.99 11.22
CA TYR A 259 4.12 -7.16 11.59
C TYR A 259 4.75 -7.91 12.75
N VAL A 260 3.94 -8.65 13.50
CA VAL A 260 4.43 -9.55 14.55
C VAL A 260 4.95 -10.85 13.93
N PRO A 261 6.20 -11.27 14.19
CA PRO A 261 6.75 -12.54 13.72
C PRO A 261 5.90 -13.75 14.15
N GLY A 262 5.81 -14.77 13.29
CA GLY A 262 4.95 -15.94 13.50
C GLY A 262 3.45 -15.68 13.23
N GLY A 263 3.04 -14.42 12.99
CA GLY A 263 1.70 -14.06 12.52
C GLY A 263 1.44 -14.48 11.06
N GLU A 264 0.26 -14.14 10.54
CA GLU A 264 -0.15 -14.58 9.20
C GLU A 264 0.73 -14.06 8.07
N LEU A 265 1.10 -12.78 8.11
CA LEU A 265 1.94 -12.18 7.08
C LEU A 265 3.32 -12.81 7.06
N ASP A 266 3.87 -13.14 8.24
CA ASP A 266 5.16 -13.82 8.36
C ASP A 266 5.10 -15.25 7.81
N LYS A 267 4.07 -16.01 8.19
CA LYS A 267 3.83 -17.36 7.65
C LYS A 267 3.65 -17.34 6.13
N ALA A 268 2.84 -16.42 5.62
CA ALA A 268 2.66 -16.25 4.17
C ALA A 268 3.97 -15.88 3.48
N ARG A 269 4.81 -15.04 4.10
CA ARG A 269 6.13 -14.69 3.57
C ARG A 269 7.06 -15.90 3.53
N GLN A 270 7.18 -16.64 4.63
CA GLN A 270 8.02 -17.84 4.73
C GLN A 270 7.60 -18.93 3.73
N ASN A 271 6.30 -19.06 3.47
CA ASN A 271 5.73 -20.01 2.52
C ASN A 271 5.69 -19.50 1.06
N PHE A 272 6.28 -18.33 0.77
CA PHE A 272 6.23 -17.69 -0.55
C PHE A 272 4.80 -17.45 -1.10
N GLN A 273 3.84 -17.24 -0.19
CA GLN A 273 2.42 -16.97 -0.47
C GLN A 273 2.01 -15.51 -0.22
N LEU A 274 2.88 -14.71 0.40
CA LEU A 274 2.65 -13.27 0.58
C LEU A 274 2.34 -12.61 -0.77
N MET A 275 1.33 -11.74 -0.79
CA MET A 275 1.00 -10.88 -1.92
C MET A 275 1.15 -9.41 -1.55
N HIS A 276 1.43 -8.61 -2.58
CA HIS A 276 1.56 -7.16 -2.49
C HIS A 276 0.66 -6.55 -3.58
N THR A 277 -0.23 -5.66 -3.17
CA THR A 277 -1.27 -5.07 -4.01
C THR A 277 -1.31 -3.56 -3.83
N ILE A 278 -2.21 -2.89 -4.53
CA ILE A 278 -2.47 -1.46 -4.33
C ILE A 278 -3.03 -1.13 -2.93
N GLU A 279 -3.56 -2.14 -2.22
CA GLU A 279 -4.06 -2.05 -0.83
C GLU A 279 -3.00 -2.52 0.20
N GLY A 280 -1.76 -2.71 -0.24
CA GLY A 280 -0.68 -3.24 0.58
C GLY A 280 -0.58 -4.77 0.57
N TYR A 281 -0.02 -5.31 1.66
CA TYR A 281 0.30 -6.73 1.79
C TYR A 281 -0.90 -7.57 2.23
N ASN A 282 -1.01 -8.80 1.73
CA ASN A 282 -1.99 -9.78 2.22
C ASN A 282 -1.46 -11.22 2.24
N SER A 283 -2.00 -12.01 3.17
CA SER A 283 -1.72 -13.45 3.38
C SER A 283 -2.62 -14.37 2.53
N GLN A 284 -3.62 -13.82 1.85
CA GLN A 284 -4.72 -14.56 1.22
C GLN A 284 -4.45 -14.99 -0.23
N ASN A 285 -3.20 -14.85 -0.69
CA ASN A 285 -2.80 -15.08 -2.08
C ASN A 285 -3.62 -14.24 -3.09
N VAL A 286 -4.15 -13.09 -2.64
CA VAL A 286 -4.94 -12.18 -3.46
C VAL A 286 -4.03 -11.19 -4.16
N SER A 287 -4.06 -11.21 -5.49
CA SER A 287 -3.31 -10.28 -6.36
C SER A 287 -4.22 -9.38 -7.20
N ASN A 288 -5.51 -9.69 -7.26
CA ASN A 288 -6.51 -8.96 -8.02
C ASN A 288 -7.49 -8.29 -7.05
N ILE A 289 -7.58 -6.96 -7.09
CA ILE A 289 -8.44 -6.15 -6.22
C ILE A 289 -9.49 -5.44 -7.04
N ILE A 290 -10.75 -5.50 -6.59
CA ILE A 290 -11.83 -4.64 -7.07
C ILE A 290 -12.08 -3.57 -6.03
N GLY A 291 -11.77 -2.33 -6.40
CA GLY A 291 -12.17 -1.14 -5.65
C GLY A 291 -13.60 -0.77 -6.02
N LEU A 292 -14.45 -0.59 -5.00
CA LEU A 292 -15.83 -0.13 -5.10
C LEU A 292 -15.94 1.24 -4.43
N GLY A 293 -16.72 2.14 -5.03
CA GLY A 293 -16.95 3.50 -4.50
C GLY A 293 -16.14 4.59 -5.20
N PRO A 294 -16.42 5.88 -4.89
CA PRO A 294 -15.75 7.01 -5.52
C PRO A 294 -14.25 7.04 -5.23
N GLY A 295 -13.44 7.30 -6.26
CA GLY A 295 -11.97 7.35 -6.16
C GLY A 295 -11.30 5.98 -6.02
N SER A 296 -12.07 4.89 -5.90
CA SER A 296 -11.53 3.54 -5.74
C SER A 296 -10.78 3.06 -6.99
N THR A 297 -9.68 2.36 -6.78
CA THR A 297 -8.89 1.74 -7.85
C THR A 297 -9.14 0.23 -7.88
N SER A 298 -9.32 -0.34 -9.06
CA SER A 298 -9.29 -1.79 -9.27
C SER A 298 -8.06 -2.18 -10.07
N VAL A 299 -7.48 -3.33 -9.75
CA VAL A 299 -6.34 -3.92 -10.47
C VAL A 299 -6.59 -5.41 -10.67
N THR A 300 -6.59 -5.86 -11.93
CA THR A 300 -6.73 -7.26 -12.30
C THR A 300 -5.71 -7.63 -13.37
N GLY A 301 -4.68 -8.38 -13.00
CA GLY A 301 -3.54 -8.63 -13.90
C GLY A 301 -2.88 -7.32 -14.33
N HIS A 302 -2.96 -6.99 -15.62
CA HIS A 302 -2.41 -5.77 -16.22
C HIS A 302 -3.46 -4.68 -16.45
N ILE A 303 -4.71 -4.91 -16.01
CA ILE A 303 -5.81 -3.97 -16.21
C ILE A 303 -6.00 -3.19 -14.91
N ARG A 304 -6.03 -1.87 -15.02
CA ARG A 304 -6.35 -0.95 -13.94
C ARG A 304 -7.59 -0.14 -14.31
N THR A 305 -8.47 0.08 -13.34
CA THR A 305 -9.57 1.05 -13.46
C THR A 305 -9.56 1.96 -12.25
N VAL A 306 -9.94 3.22 -12.45
CA VAL A 306 -10.09 4.20 -11.37
C VAL A 306 -11.49 4.79 -11.49
N ASN A 307 -12.23 4.76 -10.39
CA ASN A 307 -13.54 5.35 -10.30
C ASN A 307 -13.40 6.88 -10.13
N PRO A 308 -14.32 7.70 -10.69
CA PRO A 308 -14.34 9.13 -10.43
C PRO A 308 -14.41 9.43 -8.92
N THR A 309 -13.73 10.48 -8.48
CA THR A 309 -13.73 10.90 -7.06
C THR A 309 -14.99 11.67 -6.69
N ALA A 310 -15.50 12.50 -7.60
CA ALA A 310 -16.72 13.27 -7.38
C ALA A 310 -17.95 12.34 -7.42
N LEU A 311 -18.81 12.44 -6.40
CA LEU A 311 -19.95 11.53 -6.24
C LEU A 311 -20.93 11.63 -7.42
N GLY A 312 -21.20 12.83 -7.94
CA GLY A 312 -22.06 13.05 -9.11
C GLY A 312 -21.56 12.33 -10.37
N GLU A 313 -20.26 12.46 -10.67
CA GLU A 313 -19.63 11.76 -11.78
C GLU A 313 -19.63 10.24 -11.57
N TYR A 314 -19.30 9.79 -10.36
CA TYR A 314 -19.27 8.38 -10.00
C TYR A 314 -20.64 7.71 -10.16
N ALA A 315 -21.71 8.38 -9.72
CA ALA A 315 -23.07 7.84 -9.76
C ALA A 315 -23.55 7.49 -11.18
N SER A 316 -23.12 8.27 -12.18
CA SER A 316 -23.44 8.04 -13.60
C SER A 316 -22.38 7.27 -14.38
N TYR A 317 -21.24 6.96 -13.75
CA TYR A 317 -20.07 6.37 -14.42
C TYR A 317 -20.40 5.03 -15.08
N PRO A 318 -19.97 4.77 -16.33
CA PRO A 318 -20.31 3.54 -17.07
C PRO A 318 -19.43 2.33 -16.73
N PHE A 319 -18.34 2.51 -15.98
CA PHE A 319 -17.39 1.45 -15.60
C PHE A 319 -16.79 0.66 -16.78
N ASP A 320 -16.62 1.30 -17.95
CA ASP A 320 -16.10 0.69 -19.17
C ASP A 320 -14.78 1.29 -19.67
N ARG A 321 -14.15 2.16 -18.87
CA ARG A 321 -12.82 2.73 -19.12
C ARG A 321 -11.75 1.95 -18.37
N TYR A 322 -10.67 1.63 -19.08
CA TYR A 322 -9.57 0.83 -18.56
C TYR A 322 -8.23 1.48 -18.90
N LEU A 323 -7.28 1.31 -17.99
CA LEU A 323 -5.88 1.60 -18.18
C LEU A 323 -5.14 0.27 -18.29
N ILE A 324 -4.21 0.15 -19.23
CA ILE A 324 -3.31 -0.99 -19.29
C ILE A 324 -1.98 -0.59 -18.64
N ASP A 325 -1.56 -1.38 -17.67
CA ASP A 325 -0.22 -1.32 -17.10
C ASP A 325 0.78 -1.80 -18.15
N SER A 326 1.52 -0.85 -18.75
CA SER A 326 2.54 -1.11 -19.77
C SER A 326 3.91 -1.44 -19.17
N THR A 327 4.03 -1.50 -17.84
CA THR A 327 5.26 -1.89 -17.16
C THR A 327 5.72 -3.28 -17.60
N ASP A 328 7.00 -3.43 -17.93
CA ASP A 328 7.58 -4.72 -18.31
C ASP A 328 7.31 -5.77 -17.22
N VAL A 329 6.52 -6.79 -17.56
CA VAL A 329 6.11 -7.87 -16.65
C VAL A 329 7.31 -8.61 -16.04
N ARG A 330 8.45 -8.66 -16.72
CA ARG A 330 9.69 -9.28 -16.22
C ARG A 330 10.25 -8.48 -15.05
N ILE A 331 10.34 -7.16 -15.21
CA ILE A 331 10.77 -6.24 -14.16
C ILE A 331 9.75 -6.20 -13.03
N LYS A 332 8.46 -6.17 -13.35
CA LYS A 332 7.38 -6.25 -12.36
C LYS A 332 7.56 -7.45 -11.42
N ARG A 333 7.91 -8.63 -11.95
CA ARG A 333 8.18 -9.83 -11.15
C ARG A 333 9.40 -9.70 -10.25
N VAL A 334 10.46 -9.01 -10.69
CA VAL A 334 11.65 -8.74 -9.86
C VAL A 334 11.27 -7.84 -8.70
N ILE A 335 10.59 -6.73 -8.98
CA ILE A 335 10.16 -5.75 -7.98
C ILE A 335 9.16 -6.38 -6.99
N ASP A 336 8.14 -7.10 -7.48
CA ASP A 336 7.19 -7.82 -6.63
C ASP A 336 7.90 -8.82 -5.70
N HIS A 337 8.96 -9.48 -6.18
CA HIS A 337 9.69 -10.44 -5.37
C HIS A 337 10.56 -9.73 -4.29
N LEU A 338 11.20 -8.62 -4.64
CA LEU A 338 11.93 -7.78 -3.69
C LEU A 338 11.02 -7.22 -2.60
N LEU A 339 9.89 -6.61 -2.98
CA LEU A 339 8.90 -6.02 -2.05
C LEU A 339 8.37 -7.04 -1.04
N LYS A 340 8.28 -8.32 -1.43
CA LYS A 340 7.65 -9.37 -0.61
C LYS A 340 8.63 -10.21 0.19
N TYR A 341 9.83 -10.47 -0.34
CA TYR A 341 10.75 -11.45 0.24
C TYR A 341 12.14 -10.90 0.56
N HIS A 342 12.44 -9.65 0.16
CA HIS A 342 13.74 -8.98 0.42
C HIS A 342 14.96 -9.77 -0.05
N GLN A 343 14.77 -10.64 -1.04
CA GLN A 343 15.82 -11.46 -1.62
C GLN A 343 15.54 -11.68 -3.09
N LEU A 344 16.55 -12.05 -3.87
CA LEU A 344 16.43 -12.41 -5.28
C LEU A 344 17.41 -13.53 -5.64
N ASP A 345 16.97 -14.50 -6.44
CA ASP A 345 17.85 -15.42 -7.14
C ASP A 345 18.25 -14.80 -8.49
N LEU A 346 19.46 -14.24 -8.55
CA LEU A 346 19.98 -13.52 -9.72
C LEU A 346 20.09 -14.48 -10.93
N SER A 347 20.46 -15.74 -10.68
CA SER A 347 20.60 -16.75 -11.72
C SER A 347 19.25 -17.16 -12.31
N TYR A 348 18.21 -17.28 -11.49
CA TYR A 348 16.85 -17.55 -11.94
C TYR A 348 16.36 -16.44 -12.88
N PHE A 349 16.46 -15.17 -12.47
CA PHE A 349 15.98 -14.06 -13.30
C PHE A 349 16.78 -13.88 -14.59
N LYS A 350 18.11 -14.08 -14.54
CA LYS A 350 18.97 -14.07 -15.73
C LYS A 350 18.58 -15.19 -16.71
N ARG A 351 18.46 -16.44 -16.25
CA ARG A 351 18.10 -17.58 -17.12
C ARG A 351 16.66 -17.50 -17.66
N ARG A 352 15.69 -17.12 -16.81
CA ARG A 352 14.27 -17.18 -17.16
C ARG A 352 13.79 -15.99 -17.99
N TYR A 353 14.37 -14.81 -17.76
CA TYR A 353 13.90 -13.54 -18.33
C TYR A 353 14.98 -12.74 -19.07
N GLY A 354 16.24 -13.19 -19.06
CA GLY A 354 17.36 -12.48 -19.70
C GLY A 354 17.79 -11.21 -18.95
N LEU A 355 17.43 -11.08 -17.67
CA LEU A 355 17.72 -9.86 -16.89
C LEU A 355 19.07 -9.98 -16.17
N ASP A 356 20.04 -9.13 -16.53
CA ASP A 356 21.30 -9.01 -15.79
C ASP A 356 21.16 -8.03 -14.62
N LEU A 357 20.57 -8.52 -13.53
CA LEU A 357 20.29 -7.71 -12.35
C LEU A 357 21.55 -7.23 -11.63
N LEU A 358 22.67 -7.97 -11.73
CA LEU A 358 23.90 -7.59 -11.03
C LEU A 358 24.48 -6.29 -11.61
N SER A 359 24.48 -6.16 -12.94
CA SER A 359 24.88 -4.93 -13.62
C SER A 359 23.98 -3.76 -13.24
N ALA A 360 22.66 -3.97 -13.26
CA ALA A 360 21.67 -2.95 -12.89
C ALA A 360 21.85 -2.46 -11.45
N LEU A 361 22.11 -3.36 -10.51
CA LEU A 361 22.30 -3.03 -9.09
C LEU A 361 23.61 -2.29 -8.83
N ASN A 362 24.68 -2.62 -9.56
CA ASN A 362 25.96 -1.92 -9.45
C ASN A 362 25.86 -0.49 -9.97
N ASP A 363 25.15 -0.27 -11.07
CA ASP A 363 24.87 1.07 -11.62
C ASP A 363 23.98 1.90 -10.67
N ALA A 364 22.96 1.26 -10.11
CA ALA A 364 22.07 1.86 -9.12
C ALA A 364 22.80 2.26 -7.81
N ASN A 365 23.94 1.67 -7.49
CA ASN A 365 24.76 2.08 -6.33
C ASN A 365 25.75 3.20 -6.69
N ALA A 366 26.27 3.24 -7.92
CA ALA A 366 27.20 4.28 -8.35
C ALA A 366 26.56 5.68 -8.33
N THR A 367 25.27 5.76 -8.67
CA THR A 367 24.46 6.99 -8.61
C THR A 367 24.17 7.47 -7.17
N SER A 368 24.18 6.58 -6.18
CA SER A 368 23.96 6.96 -4.76
C SER A 368 25.17 7.63 -4.10
N HIS A 369 26.40 7.31 -4.54
CA HIS A 369 27.62 7.90 -3.98
C HIS A 369 27.87 9.34 -4.45
N ILE A 370 27.41 9.69 -5.65
CA ILE A 370 27.56 11.04 -6.23
C ILE A 370 26.66 12.05 -5.52
N ALA A 371 25.52 11.63 -4.96
CA ALA A 371 24.60 12.50 -4.22
C ALA A 371 25.11 12.90 -2.82
N ASN A 372 26.00 12.10 -2.20
CA ASN A 372 26.53 12.35 -0.86
C ASN A 372 27.93 13.00 -0.84
N THR A 373 28.55 13.23 -2.01
CA THR A 373 29.90 13.82 -2.11
C THR A 373 29.93 15.29 -2.59
N SER A 374 28.77 15.91 -2.83
CA SER A 374 28.69 17.32 -3.27
C SER A 374 28.60 18.35 -2.14
N VAL A 375 28.94 17.98 -0.90
CA VAL A 375 29.16 18.94 0.19
C VAL A 375 30.56 18.70 0.76
N THR A 376 31.38 19.75 0.68
CA THR A 376 32.77 19.90 1.14
C THR A 376 33.82 19.04 0.42
N GLU A 377 34.55 19.66 -0.52
CA GLU A 377 35.99 19.98 -0.32
C GLU A 377 36.58 20.61 -1.60
N SER A 378 36.80 21.93 -1.53
CA SER A 378 37.84 22.60 -2.29
C SER A 378 39.21 22.26 -1.68
N ASP A 379 40.17 21.96 -2.55
CA ASP A 379 41.62 21.97 -2.31
C ASP A 379 42.19 21.04 -1.23
N ASN A 380 42.74 19.88 -1.65
CA ASN A 380 44.19 19.75 -1.82
C ASN A 380 44.62 18.38 -2.35
N LEU A 381 45.51 18.43 -3.32
CA LEU A 381 46.20 17.34 -4.00
C LEU A 381 47.33 16.77 -3.12
N LYS A 382 47.33 15.43 -2.97
CA LYS A 382 48.48 14.48 -3.10
C LYS A 382 48.57 13.42 -1.99
N ASN A 383 48.75 12.18 -2.47
CA ASN A 383 49.37 11.03 -1.80
C ASN A 383 48.77 10.55 -0.47
N ASN A 384 48.03 9.44 -0.51
CA ASN A 384 48.54 8.13 -0.04
C ASN A 384 47.39 7.10 0.11
N ASN A 385 47.65 5.89 -0.40
CA ASN A 385 47.09 4.61 0.00
C ASN A 385 45.56 4.46 -0.02
N PHE A 386 45.07 4.04 -1.19
CA PHE A 386 43.82 3.30 -1.39
C PHE A 386 43.89 1.91 -0.71
N SER A 387 43.83 1.87 0.61
CA SER A 387 43.52 0.66 1.37
C SER A 387 42.99 1.05 2.74
N ASP A 388 41.82 0.50 3.10
CA ASP A 388 41.26 0.45 4.46
C ASP A 388 40.47 1.64 5.05
N ARG A 389 40.09 2.68 4.29
CA ARG A 389 39.20 3.76 4.84
C ARG A 389 37.79 3.92 4.25
N ASN A 390 37.36 3.11 3.27
CA ASN A 390 35.99 3.16 2.71
C ASN A 390 35.04 2.05 3.21
N ARG A 391 35.29 1.45 4.37
CA ARG A 391 34.52 0.30 4.90
C ARG A 391 33.27 0.66 5.73
N SER A 392 32.75 1.87 5.57
CA SER A 392 31.56 2.35 6.29
C SER A 392 30.47 2.93 5.37
N ALA A 393 30.35 2.40 4.14
CA ALA A 393 29.08 2.45 3.42
C ALA A 393 28.29 1.18 3.76
N LEU A 394 27.19 1.30 4.51
CA LEU A 394 26.26 0.20 4.74
C LEU A 394 25.75 -0.28 3.38
N SER A 395 26.14 -1.48 2.93
CA SER A 395 25.64 -2.02 1.68
C SER A 395 24.14 -2.30 1.80
N LEU A 396 23.34 -1.83 0.83
CA LEU A 396 21.88 -2.06 0.81
C LEU A 396 21.52 -3.55 0.73
N TYR A 397 22.45 -4.37 0.25
CA TYR A 397 22.25 -5.80 0.12
C TYR A 397 23.58 -6.56 0.31
N ARG A 398 23.47 -7.87 0.45
CA ARG A 398 24.56 -8.83 0.40
C ARG A 398 24.29 -9.82 -0.73
N ILE A 399 25.34 -10.28 -1.39
CA ILE A 399 25.24 -11.30 -2.42
C ILE A 399 26.11 -12.49 -1.99
N SER A 400 25.51 -13.67 -1.93
CA SER A 400 26.19 -14.95 -1.70
C SER A 400 25.55 -15.99 -2.62
N ASP A 401 26.36 -16.80 -3.30
CA ASP A 401 25.87 -17.89 -4.17
C ASP A 401 24.76 -17.49 -5.14
N GLN A 402 24.94 -16.35 -5.84
CA GLN A 402 23.96 -15.78 -6.78
C GLN A 402 22.61 -15.40 -6.15
N ARG A 403 22.51 -15.40 -4.83
CA ARG A 403 21.36 -14.89 -4.08
C ARG A 403 21.70 -13.52 -3.50
N LEU A 404 20.87 -12.55 -3.83
CA LEU A 404 20.86 -11.25 -3.20
C LEU A 404 19.92 -11.27 -2.01
N THR A 405 20.32 -10.69 -0.89
CA THR A 405 19.48 -10.47 0.30
C THR A 405 19.64 -9.02 0.76
N LEU A 406 18.54 -8.31 0.96
CA LEU A 406 18.57 -6.93 1.46
C LEU A 406 19.03 -6.89 2.92
N THR A 407 19.80 -5.85 3.26
CA THR A 407 20.08 -5.50 4.65
C THR A 407 18.91 -4.71 5.23
N GLN A 408 18.93 -4.43 6.54
CA GLN A 408 17.92 -3.56 7.16
C GLN A 408 17.89 -2.17 6.48
N GLU A 409 19.05 -1.63 6.14
CA GLU A 409 19.16 -0.37 5.39
C GLU A 409 18.58 -0.50 3.98
N GLY A 410 18.82 -1.63 3.31
CA GLY A 410 18.18 -1.94 2.03
C GLY A 410 16.67 -2.01 2.07
N ILE A 411 16.09 -2.50 3.18
CA ILE A 411 14.63 -2.54 3.36
C ILE A 411 14.07 -1.13 3.56
N LEU A 412 14.77 -0.28 4.31
CA LEU A 412 14.39 1.13 4.47
C LEU A 412 14.40 1.87 3.14
N GLN A 413 15.38 1.61 2.29
CA GLN A 413 15.52 2.25 0.97
C GLN A 413 14.91 1.42 -0.18
N LEU A 414 14.03 0.48 0.14
CA LEU A 414 13.56 -0.51 -0.82
C LEU A 414 12.80 0.10 -2.00
N SER A 415 11.95 1.11 -1.74
CA SER A 415 11.24 1.82 -2.80
C SER A 415 12.22 2.48 -3.77
N SER A 416 13.18 3.25 -3.24
CA SER A 416 14.23 3.91 -4.02
C SER A 416 15.04 2.91 -4.87
N LEU A 417 15.44 1.77 -4.30
CA LEU A 417 16.11 0.69 -5.02
C LEU A 417 15.24 0.14 -6.17
N CYS A 418 13.95 -0.10 -5.90
CA CYS A 418 13.01 -0.59 -6.91
C CYS A 418 12.80 0.42 -8.04
N SER A 419 12.68 1.71 -7.74
CA SER A 419 12.54 2.78 -8.74
C SER A 419 13.79 2.88 -9.64
N ARG A 420 15.00 2.71 -9.08
CA ARG A 420 16.24 2.66 -9.89
C ARG A 420 16.27 1.45 -10.82
N LEU A 421 15.86 0.28 -10.34
CA LEU A 421 15.77 -0.92 -11.18
C LEU A 421 14.76 -0.75 -12.33
N ILE A 422 13.61 -0.12 -12.08
CA ILE A 422 12.65 0.19 -13.15
C ILE A 422 13.29 1.09 -14.21
N ARG A 423 13.93 2.20 -13.80
CA ARG A 423 14.60 3.14 -14.71
C ARG A 423 15.74 2.52 -15.53
N TYR A 424 16.45 1.55 -14.98
CA TYR A 424 17.56 0.90 -15.70
C TYR A 424 17.09 0.00 -16.84
N PHE A 425 15.92 -0.62 -16.71
CA PHE A 425 15.39 -1.59 -17.66
C PHE A 425 14.30 -1.06 -18.59
N GLN A 426 13.85 0.18 -18.36
CA GLN A 426 13.04 0.96 -19.29
C GLN A 426 13.95 1.76 -20.21
#